data_AF-A0A956HW05-F1
#
_entry.id   AF-A0A956HW05-F1
#
_cell.length_a   1.000
_cell.length_b   1.000
_cell.length_c   1.000
_cell.angle_alpha   90.00
_cell.angle_beta   90.00
_cell.angle_gamma   90.00
#
_symmetry.space_group_name_H-M   'P 1'
#
loop_
_entity.id
_entity.type
_entity.pdbx_description
1 polymer ?
#
loop_
_entity_poly.entity_id
_entity_poly.type
_entity_poly.pdbx_seq_one_letter_code
_entity_poly.pdbx_strand_id
1 'polypeptide(L)'
;MMPDLSPASDATASAAPAPPPSSKGLAPADDVPLLQHVLKQKARLGSTAAPVGVWAGAAALVFAVGAMCVAALFTALVTRSSAPPAASASATASAPEPPPPSEPAPEASAPPLPKSQLEKARAGDVQAIAEIEKKPAAERSVEESVALMMGNVAAERKELAEMGKALAGKEPDKEQIDRLQKASRDSALAADAIHVMATMAGPTGPDLLYEVWTGTPRRTSATELAEALLSNPKIREKASPALLVALDLRAAETCEDSAKVLPRAEENGDRRSLMLVGKMLRKNGCGDTKREDCYPCLRKGDAIKDALKAVRAKAAPRY
;
A
#
# COMPACT_ATOMS: atom_id res chain seq x y z
N MET A 1 62.48 37.77 -29.65
CA MET A 1 62.32 38.33 -28.29
C MET A 1 61.16 37.59 -27.65
N MET A 2 61.47 36.68 -26.73
CA MET A 2 60.49 35.98 -25.89
C MET A 2 59.86 36.98 -24.89
N PRO A 3 58.70 36.63 -24.34
CA PRO A 3 58.77 36.14 -22.96
C PRO A 3 57.97 34.86 -22.69
N ASP A 4 58.61 34.06 -21.83
CA ASP A 4 58.10 32.97 -21.01
C ASP A 4 56.74 33.25 -20.36
N LEU A 5 55.86 32.24 -20.39
CA LEU A 5 54.80 32.08 -19.39
C LEU A 5 54.83 30.64 -18.87
N SER A 6 55.38 30.52 -17.67
CA SER A 6 55.34 29.34 -16.81
C SER A 6 53.91 29.04 -16.33
N PRO A 7 53.56 27.75 -16.13
CA PRO A 7 52.33 27.36 -15.44
C PRO A 7 52.56 27.24 -13.92
N ALA A 8 51.77 27.97 -13.12
CA ALA A 8 51.65 27.72 -11.69
C ALA A 8 50.64 26.58 -11.47
N SER A 9 51.13 25.48 -10.92
CA SER A 9 50.33 24.33 -10.45
C SER A 9 49.98 24.55 -8.99
N ASP A 10 48.71 24.88 -8.70
CA ASP A 10 48.17 24.83 -7.34
C ASP A 10 47.40 23.52 -7.15
N ALA A 11 48.12 22.51 -6.66
CA ALA A 11 47.55 21.26 -6.18
C ALA A 11 46.89 21.51 -4.82
N THR A 12 45.59 21.80 -4.82
CA THR A 12 44.81 21.82 -3.59
C THR A 12 44.43 20.38 -3.23
N ALA A 13 45.16 19.79 -2.28
CA ALA A 13 44.88 18.48 -1.73
C ALA A 13 43.52 18.50 -1.00
N SER A 14 42.50 17.94 -1.66
CA SER A 14 41.18 17.69 -1.07
C SER A 14 41.30 16.52 -0.08
N ALA A 15 41.16 16.83 1.21
CA ALA A 15 41.13 15.85 2.28
C ALA A 15 39.95 14.89 2.09
N ALA A 16 40.25 13.59 2.02
CA ALA A 16 39.24 12.55 1.98
C ALA A 16 38.40 12.55 3.27
N PRO A 17 37.07 12.41 3.19
CA PRO A 17 36.23 12.26 4.37
C PRO A 17 36.52 10.93 5.07
N ALA A 18 36.62 10.99 6.39
CA ALA A 18 36.83 9.84 7.26
C ALA A 18 35.75 8.76 7.06
N PRO A 19 36.12 7.46 7.15
CA PRO A 19 35.14 6.39 7.07
C PRO A 19 34.17 6.44 8.26
N PRO A 20 32.87 6.17 8.06
CA PRO A 20 31.92 6.08 9.16
C PRO A 20 32.29 4.93 10.11
N PRO A 21 32.00 5.07 11.42
CA PRO A 21 32.32 4.05 12.40
C PRO A 21 31.60 2.74 12.07
N SER A 22 32.38 1.66 12.03
CA SER A 22 31.90 0.28 11.91
C SER A 22 30.82 0.00 12.95
N SER A 23 29.58 -0.17 12.49
CA SER A 23 28.50 -0.70 13.31
C SER A 23 28.84 -2.14 13.67
N LYS A 24 29.15 -2.34 14.95
CA LYS A 24 29.27 -3.65 15.58
C LYS A 24 27.98 -4.43 15.31
N GLY A 25 28.17 -5.69 14.91
CA GLY A 25 27.14 -6.57 14.39
C GLY A 25 25.89 -6.68 15.25
N LEU A 26 24.74 -6.56 14.60
CA LEU A 26 23.53 -7.23 15.06
C LEU A 26 23.68 -8.71 14.75
N ALA A 27 23.61 -9.50 15.82
CA ALA A 27 23.52 -10.96 15.79
C ALA A 27 22.34 -11.45 14.94
N PRO A 28 22.41 -12.66 14.38
CA PRO A 28 21.30 -13.27 13.66
C PRO A 28 20.09 -13.46 14.59
N ALA A 29 18.93 -12.99 14.13
CA ALA A 29 17.65 -13.31 14.72
C ALA A 29 17.28 -14.75 14.34
N ASP A 30 17.84 -15.70 15.08
CA ASP A 30 17.26 -17.02 15.26
C ASP A 30 16.17 -16.96 16.33
N ASP A 31 15.21 -17.88 16.26
CA ASP A 31 14.11 -18.17 17.20
C ASP A 31 12.79 -17.40 17.04
N VAL A 32 11.90 -17.96 16.21
CA VAL A 32 10.44 -17.86 16.41
C VAL A 32 9.90 -19.21 16.90
N PRO A 33 9.86 -19.50 18.22
CA PRO A 33 9.28 -20.72 18.75
C PRO A 33 7.86 -20.46 19.27
N LEU A 34 7.05 -19.63 18.60
CA LEU A 34 5.72 -19.29 19.13
C LEU A 34 4.62 -20.29 18.73
N LEU A 35 4.75 -21.01 17.62
CA LEU A 35 3.70 -21.95 17.16
C LEU A 35 3.85 -23.38 17.69
N GLN A 36 5.06 -23.83 18.06
CA GLN A 36 5.24 -25.19 18.58
C GLN A 36 4.83 -25.36 20.06
N HIS A 37 4.83 -24.28 20.86
CA HIS A 37 4.40 -24.36 22.25
C HIS A 37 2.89 -24.40 22.43
N VAL A 38 2.12 -23.80 21.51
CA VAL A 38 0.65 -23.79 21.56
C VAL A 38 0.06 -25.18 21.23
N LEU A 39 0.74 -25.98 20.41
CA LEU A 39 0.28 -27.34 20.08
C LEU A 39 0.58 -28.40 21.16
N LYS A 40 1.36 -28.07 22.20
CA LYS A 40 1.67 -28.99 23.31
C LYS A 40 0.85 -28.74 24.59
N GLN A 41 0.01 -27.70 24.63
CA GLN A 41 -0.87 -27.47 25.78
C GLN A 41 -2.02 -28.49 25.77
N LYS A 42 -2.02 -29.38 26.77
CA LYS A 42 -3.14 -30.28 27.06
C LYS A 42 -4.23 -29.50 27.80
N ALA A 43 -5.30 -29.12 27.10
CA ALA A 43 -6.50 -28.61 27.74
C ALA A 43 -7.17 -29.75 28.53
N ARG A 44 -7.36 -29.56 29.84
CA ARG A 44 -8.14 -30.46 30.70
C ARG A 44 -9.54 -29.87 30.88
N LEU A 45 -10.55 -30.57 30.37
CA LEU A 45 -11.95 -30.28 30.63
C LEU A 45 -12.52 -31.45 31.45
N GLY A 46 -12.62 -31.29 32.77
CA GLY A 46 -13.04 -32.36 33.68
C GLY A 46 -11.97 -33.43 33.93
N SER A 47 -12.40 -34.68 34.14
CA SER A 47 -11.53 -35.82 34.50
C SER A 47 -10.89 -36.53 33.30
N THR A 48 -11.18 -36.12 32.07
CA THR A 48 -10.69 -36.78 30.85
C THR A 48 -9.67 -35.91 30.11
N ALA A 49 -8.47 -36.45 29.94
CA ALA A 49 -7.40 -35.83 29.15
C ALA A 49 -7.36 -36.47 27.76
N ALA A 50 -7.80 -35.74 26.73
CA ALA A 50 -7.71 -36.16 25.33
C ALA A 50 -6.88 -35.15 24.51
N PRO A 51 -6.15 -35.59 23.47
CA PRO A 51 -5.36 -34.70 22.61
C PRO A 51 -6.27 -33.73 21.85
N VAL A 52 -5.83 -32.46 21.74
CA VAL A 52 -6.60 -31.32 21.18
C VAL A 52 -7.18 -31.60 19.78
N GLY A 53 -6.50 -32.43 18.97
CA GLY A 53 -6.98 -32.82 17.64
C GLY A 53 -8.31 -33.59 17.64
N VAL A 54 -8.66 -34.31 18.71
CA VAL A 54 -9.92 -35.07 18.79
C VAL A 54 -11.11 -34.15 19.08
N TRP A 55 -10.92 -33.07 19.83
CA TRP A 55 -11.97 -32.09 20.13
C TRP A 55 -12.29 -31.19 18.94
N ALA A 56 -11.30 -30.84 18.11
CA ALA A 56 -11.53 -30.07 16.89
C ALA A 56 -12.44 -30.82 15.88
N GLY A 57 -12.30 -32.14 15.79
CA GLY A 57 -13.18 -32.98 14.95
C GLY A 57 -14.62 -33.06 15.48
N ALA A 58 -14.80 -33.17 16.79
CA ALA A 58 -16.14 -33.21 17.40
C ALA A 58 -16.90 -31.87 17.27
N ALA A 59 -16.20 -30.74 17.40
CA ALA A 59 -16.81 -29.41 17.22
C ALA A 59 -17.29 -29.18 15.77
N ALA A 60 -16.53 -29.62 14.77
CA ALA A 60 -16.92 -29.51 13.36
C ALA A 60 -18.19 -30.32 13.02
N LEU A 61 -18.36 -31.50 13.65
CA LEU A 61 -19.52 -32.36 13.42
C LEU A 61 -20.80 -31.80 14.08
N VAL A 62 -20.68 -31.15 15.25
CA VAL A 62 -21.81 -30.44 15.88
C VAL A 62 -22.21 -29.19 15.06
N PHE A 63 -21.25 -28.46 14.49
CA PHE A 63 -21.54 -27.33 13.61
C PHE A 63 -22.23 -27.74 12.29
N ALA A 64 -21.82 -28.86 11.68
CA ALA A 64 -22.43 -29.36 10.45
C ALA A 64 -23.90 -29.79 10.66
N VAL A 65 -24.20 -30.48 11.78
CA VAL A 65 -25.58 -30.88 12.11
C VAL A 65 -26.43 -29.67 12.54
N GLY A 66 -25.85 -28.72 13.28
CA GLY A 66 -26.51 -27.46 13.66
C GLY A 66 -26.89 -26.58 12.47
N ALA A 67 -25.99 -26.43 11.49
CA ALA A 67 -26.25 -25.64 10.28
C ALA A 67 -27.38 -26.24 9.43
N MET A 68 -27.50 -27.57 9.40
CA MET A 68 -28.55 -28.26 8.65
C MET A 68 -29.94 -28.11 9.32
N CYS A 69 -30.01 -28.05 10.66
CA CYS A 69 -31.26 -27.75 11.37
C CYS A 69 -31.70 -26.28 11.24
N VAL A 70 -30.76 -25.32 11.19
CA VAL A 70 -31.08 -23.89 11.03
C VAL A 70 -31.60 -23.59 9.61
N ALA A 71 -31.07 -24.26 8.58
CA ALA A 71 -31.56 -24.12 7.20
C ALA A 71 -33.00 -24.64 7.01
N ALA A 72 -33.37 -25.71 7.73
CA ALA A 72 -34.74 -26.24 7.72
C ALA A 72 -35.73 -25.35 8.49
N LEU A 73 -35.29 -24.66 9.54
CA LEU A 73 -36.12 -23.68 10.26
C LEU A 73 -36.27 -22.36 9.49
N PHE A 74 -35.25 -21.92 8.74
CA PHE A 74 -35.33 -20.69 7.94
C PHE A 74 -36.26 -20.82 6.73
N THR A 75 -36.37 -21.98 6.11
CA THR A 75 -37.32 -22.20 4.99
C THR A 75 -38.77 -22.27 5.45
N ALA A 76 -39.04 -22.63 6.72
CA ALA A 76 -40.39 -22.64 7.28
C ALA A 76 -40.89 -21.26 7.76
N LEU A 77 -40.01 -20.28 8.00
CA LEU A 77 -40.41 -18.93 8.44
C LEU A 77 -40.62 -17.92 7.30
N VAL A 78 -40.09 -18.16 6.09
CA VAL A 78 -40.21 -17.19 4.97
C VAL A 78 -41.62 -17.16 4.34
N THR A 79 -42.50 -18.10 4.67
CA THR A 79 -43.91 -18.09 4.19
C THR A 79 -44.92 -17.49 5.18
N ARG A 80 -44.49 -16.99 6.34
CA ARG A 80 -45.38 -16.35 7.31
C ARG A 80 -44.85 -15.00 7.76
N SER A 81 -45.61 -13.97 7.39
CA SER A 81 -45.99 -12.85 8.25
C SER A 81 -45.57 -11.48 7.72
N SER A 82 -46.47 -10.90 6.91
CA SER A 82 -46.66 -9.47 6.77
C SER A 82 -47.26 -8.91 8.07
N ALA A 83 -46.50 -8.09 8.82
CA ALA A 83 -47.04 -7.16 9.81
C ALA A 83 -46.04 -6.00 10.04
N PRO A 84 -46.51 -4.75 10.21
CA PRO A 84 -45.66 -3.59 10.43
C PRO A 84 -45.15 -3.55 11.90
N PRO A 85 -43.90 -3.11 12.15
CA PRO A 85 -43.41 -2.98 13.51
C PRO A 85 -43.99 -1.72 14.16
N ALA A 86 -44.73 -1.97 15.24
CA ALA A 86 -45.12 -0.99 16.24
C ALA A 86 -43.89 -0.49 17.02
N ALA A 87 -43.99 0.76 17.46
CA ALA A 87 -43.06 1.44 18.33
C ALA A 87 -42.68 0.62 19.58
N SER A 88 -41.40 0.64 19.94
CA SER A 88 -40.92 0.24 21.26
C SER A 88 -40.11 1.38 21.87
N ALA A 89 -40.76 2.03 22.83
CA ALA A 89 -40.17 2.86 23.86
C ALA A 89 -39.71 1.99 25.03
N SER A 90 -38.53 2.27 25.58
CA SER A 90 -38.07 1.96 26.95
C SER A 90 -36.55 2.17 26.99
N ALA A 91 -35.91 2.63 28.04
CA ALA A 91 -36.34 3.23 29.29
C ALA A 91 -35.12 3.97 29.84
N THR A 92 -35.37 5.14 30.37
CA THR A 92 -34.43 6.02 31.05
C THR A 92 -34.03 5.40 32.40
N ALA A 93 -32.73 5.22 32.64
CA ALA A 93 -32.18 4.95 33.97
C ALA A 93 -31.35 6.16 34.41
N SER A 94 -31.90 6.91 35.37
CA SER A 94 -31.24 8.03 36.04
C SER A 94 -30.06 7.55 36.87
N ALA A 95 -28.89 8.13 36.62
CA ALA A 95 -27.74 8.11 37.52
C ALA A 95 -27.51 9.53 38.09
N PRO A 96 -26.94 9.66 39.31
CA PRO A 96 -26.88 10.92 40.05
C PRO A 96 -25.84 11.88 39.48
N GLU A 97 -26.23 13.14 39.39
CA GLU A 97 -25.51 14.27 38.82
C GLU A 97 -24.41 14.78 39.77
N PRO A 98 -23.12 14.83 39.35
CA PRO A 98 -22.05 15.53 40.07
C PRO A 98 -22.19 17.07 39.92
N PRO A 99 -21.69 17.86 40.88
CA PRO A 99 -21.88 19.32 40.91
C PRO A 99 -21.28 20.01 39.68
N PRO A 100 -21.90 21.12 39.21
CA PRO A 100 -21.53 21.78 37.96
C PRO A 100 -20.12 22.40 38.06
N PRO A 101 -19.21 22.08 37.14
CA PRO A 101 -18.00 22.88 36.96
C PRO A 101 -18.39 24.28 36.47
N SER A 102 -17.83 25.29 37.12
CA SER A 102 -18.05 26.71 36.85
C SER A 102 -17.97 27.02 35.35
N GLU A 103 -19.04 27.59 34.80
CA GLU A 103 -19.11 28.08 33.43
C GLU A 103 -17.96 29.06 33.16
N PRO A 104 -17.06 28.76 32.20
CA PRO A 104 -16.18 29.76 31.64
C PRO A 104 -17.04 30.84 31.00
N ALA A 105 -16.75 32.10 31.32
CA ALA A 105 -17.41 33.25 30.71
C ALA A 105 -17.36 33.13 29.17
N PRO A 106 -18.43 33.54 28.45
CA PRO A 106 -18.44 33.49 26.99
C PRO A 106 -17.35 34.41 26.46
N GLU A 107 -16.21 33.82 26.07
CA GLU A 107 -15.23 34.48 25.23
C GLU A 107 -15.95 34.95 23.98
N ALA A 108 -15.85 36.26 23.72
CA ALA A 108 -16.52 36.92 22.61
C ALA A 108 -16.01 36.34 21.29
N SER A 109 -16.72 35.32 20.78
CA SER A 109 -16.44 34.70 19.49
C SER A 109 -16.47 35.78 18.40
N ALA A 110 -15.34 35.92 17.70
CA ALA A 110 -15.26 36.77 16.52
C ALA A 110 -16.38 36.41 15.52
N PRO A 111 -16.96 37.39 14.80
CA PRO A 111 -18.04 37.13 13.86
C PRO A 111 -17.60 36.11 12.78
N PRO A 112 -18.51 35.19 12.38
CA PRO A 112 -18.21 34.18 11.38
C PRO A 112 -17.88 34.82 10.02
N LEU A 113 -16.93 34.25 9.29
CA LEU A 113 -16.57 34.71 7.95
C LEU A 113 -17.78 34.64 6.99
N PRO A 114 -17.86 35.54 5.99
CA PRO A 114 -18.92 35.49 4.99
C PRO A 114 -18.91 34.14 4.26
N LYS A 115 -20.10 33.56 4.03
CA LYS A 115 -20.25 32.22 3.42
C LYS A 115 -19.46 32.04 2.11
N SER A 116 -19.35 33.10 1.31
CA SER A 116 -18.60 33.11 0.05
C SER A 116 -17.10 32.86 0.22
N GLN A 117 -16.51 33.21 1.37
CA GLN A 117 -15.09 32.99 1.64
C GLN A 117 -14.80 31.54 2.04
N LEU A 118 -15.68 30.92 2.82
CA LEU A 118 -15.58 29.49 3.15
C LEU A 118 -15.71 28.61 1.90
N GLU A 119 -16.58 28.99 0.97
CA GLU A 119 -16.72 28.30 -0.32
C GLU A 119 -15.45 28.42 -1.17
N LYS A 120 -14.84 29.61 -1.25
CA LYS A 120 -13.54 29.81 -1.91
C LYS A 120 -12.45 28.95 -1.28
N ALA A 121 -12.36 28.93 0.05
CA ALA A 121 -11.40 28.10 0.76
C ALA A 121 -11.59 26.62 0.42
N ARG A 122 -12.83 26.09 0.51
CA ARG A 122 -13.15 24.70 0.12
C ARG A 122 -12.79 24.38 -1.33
N ALA A 123 -12.88 25.36 -2.22
CA ALA A 123 -12.50 25.22 -3.63
C ALA A 123 -10.98 25.29 -3.86
N GLY A 124 -10.16 25.39 -2.82
CA GLY A 124 -8.71 25.47 -2.93
C GLY A 124 -8.22 26.84 -3.38
N ASP A 125 -8.88 27.94 -2.95
CA ASP A 125 -8.37 29.30 -3.13
C ASP A 125 -7.31 29.61 -2.05
N VAL A 126 -6.08 29.86 -2.49
CA VAL A 126 -4.91 30.02 -1.60
C VAL A 126 -5.06 31.23 -0.68
N GLN A 127 -5.70 32.32 -1.14
CA GLN A 127 -5.88 33.52 -0.31
C GLN A 127 -6.93 33.27 0.77
N ALA A 128 -8.05 32.65 0.41
CA ALA A 128 -9.10 32.29 1.38
C ALA A 128 -8.61 31.28 2.43
N ILE A 129 -7.80 30.30 2.01
CA ILE A 129 -7.12 29.36 2.91
C ILE A 129 -6.20 30.11 3.88
N ALA A 130 -5.31 30.96 3.37
CA ALA A 130 -4.36 31.72 4.18
C ALA A 130 -5.05 32.66 5.19
N GLU A 131 -6.23 33.20 4.85
CA GLU A 131 -7.03 34.00 5.78
C GLU A 131 -7.60 33.19 6.95
N ILE A 132 -8.02 31.94 6.71
CA ILE A 132 -8.46 31.02 7.77
C ILE A 132 -7.27 30.57 8.63
N GLU A 133 -6.11 30.32 8.01
CA GLU A 133 -4.90 29.88 8.72
C GLU A 133 -4.35 30.91 9.70
N LYS A 134 -4.52 32.21 9.41
CA LYS A 134 -4.12 33.31 10.32
C LYS A 134 -4.82 33.24 11.68
N LYS A 135 -6.02 32.66 11.76
CA LYS A 135 -6.71 32.45 13.05
C LYS A 135 -6.03 31.31 13.81
N PRO A 136 -5.74 31.44 15.12
CA PRO A 136 -5.28 30.33 15.95
C PRO A 136 -6.25 29.15 15.92
N ALA A 137 -5.74 27.92 16.03
CA ALA A 137 -6.57 26.71 15.93
C ALA A 137 -7.72 26.66 16.97
N ALA A 138 -7.53 27.26 18.15
CA ALA A 138 -8.54 27.33 19.21
C ALA A 138 -9.69 28.31 18.90
N GLU A 139 -9.46 29.28 17.99
CA GLU A 139 -10.44 30.32 17.64
C GLU A 139 -11.17 30.03 16.32
N ARG A 140 -10.77 28.98 15.59
CA ARG A 140 -11.40 28.59 14.32
C ARG A 140 -12.74 27.90 14.59
N SER A 141 -13.75 28.27 13.81
CA SER A 141 -15.01 27.52 13.83
C SER A 141 -14.82 26.10 13.26
N VAL A 142 -15.79 25.22 13.53
CA VAL A 142 -15.81 23.86 12.93
C VAL A 142 -15.86 23.96 11.41
N GLU A 143 -16.68 24.86 10.86
CA GLU A 143 -16.83 25.08 9.42
C GLU A 143 -15.55 25.60 8.78
N GLU A 144 -14.83 26.49 9.46
CA GLU A 144 -13.53 27.01 9.04
C GLU A 144 -12.48 25.90 9.00
N SER A 145 -12.44 25.06 10.04
CA SER A 145 -11.51 23.92 10.12
C SER A 145 -11.76 22.89 9.02
N VAL A 146 -13.04 22.58 8.75
CA VAL A 146 -13.43 21.69 7.63
C VAL A 146 -13.10 22.34 6.28
N ALA A 147 -13.40 23.64 6.11
CA ALA A 147 -13.10 24.36 4.88
C ALA A 147 -11.60 24.40 4.59
N LEU A 148 -10.78 24.60 5.62
CA LEU A 148 -9.32 24.57 5.52
C LEU A 148 -8.81 23.19 5.06
N MET A 149 -9.28 22.11 5.69
CA MET A 149 -8.89 20.75 5.30
C MET A 149 -9.26 20.43 3.86
N MET A 150 -10.52 20.69 3.46
CA MET A 150 -10.98 20.47 2.08
C MET A 150 -10.22 21.34 1.09
N GLY A 151 -9.95 22.59 1.47
CA GLY A 151 -9.23 23.56 0.67
C GLY A 151 -7.80 23.12 0.38
N ASN A 152 -7.08 22.62 1.39
CA ASN A 152 -5.72 22.14 1.22
C ASN A 152 -5.66 20.96 0.26
N VAL A 153 -6.57 19.98 0.39
CA VAL A 153 -6.68 18.87 -0.57
C VAL A 153 -6.99 19.40 -1.98
N ALA A 154 -7.93 20.34 -2.11
CA ALA A 154 -8.29 20.91 -3.41
C ALA A 154 -7.13 21.69 -4.06
N ALA A 155 -6.35 22.43 -3.27
CA ALA A 155 -5.15 23.12 -3.73
C ALA A 155 -4.08 22.11 -4.19
N GLU A 156 -3.79 21.08 -3.41
CA GLU A 156 -2.84 20.03 -3.78
C GLU A 156 -3.25 19.28 -5.05
N ARG A 157 -4.54 19.02 -5.25
CA ARG A 157 -5.05 18.45 -6.51
C ARG A 157 -4.78 19.35 -7.71
N LYS A 158 -5.00 20.66 -7.59
CA LYS A 158 -4.69 21.62 -8.66
C LYS A 158 -3.20 21.60 -8.96
N GLU A 159 -2.35 21.60 -7.93
CA GLU A 159 -0.91 21.54 -8.11
C GLU A 159 -0.45 20.23 -8.79
N LEU A 160 -1.03 19.08 -8.43
CA LEU A 160 -0.77 17.81 -9.11
C LEU A 160 -1.23 17.84 -10.57
N ALA A 161 -2.38 18.45 -10.86
CA ALA A 161 -2.88 18.59 -12.22
C ALA A 161 -1.96 19.48 -13.08
N GLU A 162 -1.49 20.60 -12.54
CA GLU A 162 -0.52 21.47 -13.22
C GLU A 162 0.84 20.78 -13.39
N MET A 163 1.29 20.03 -12.39
CA MET A 163 2.48 19.18 -12.49
C MET A 163 2.33 18.16 -13.62
N GLY A 164 1.19 17.47 -13.72
CA GLY A 164 0.92 16.51 -14.79
C GLY A 164 1.00 17.14 -16.18
N LYS A 165 0.46 18.34 -16.34
CA LYS A 165 0.60 19.11 -17.60
C LYS A 165 2.06 19.46 -17.88
N ALA A 166 2.81 19.90 -16.87
CA ALA A 166 4.22 20.28 -17.01
C ALA A 166 5.13 19.08 -17.36
N LEU A 167 4.78 17.88 -16.87
CA LEU A 167 5.46 16.61 -17.13
C LEU A 167 5.07 15.95 -18.46
N ALA A 168 4.09 16.48 -19.18
CA ALA A 168 3.69 15.92 -20.48
C ALA A 168 4.88 15.92 -21.46
N GLY A 169 5.43 14.73 -21.73
CA GLY A 169 6.58 14.56 -22.61
C GLY A 169 7.95 14.82 -21.97
N LYS A 170 8.03 14.99 -20.64
CA LYS A 170 9.29 15.22 -19.91
C LYS A 170 9.49 14.18 -18.83
N GLU A 171 10.76 13.84 -18.57
CA GLU A 171 11.12 13.06 -17.39
C GLU A 171 11.01 13.93 -16.13
N PRO A 172 10.46 13.41 -15.04
CA PRO A 172 10.36 14.14 -13.79
C PRO A 172 11.74 14.22 -13.11
N ASP A 173 11.96 15.28 -12.33
CA ASP A 173 13.05 15.33 -11.38
C ASP A 173 12.72 14.54 -10.10
N LYS A 174 13.72 14.41 -9.22
CA LYS A 174 13.58 13.68 -7.97
C LYS A 174 12.49 14.24 -7.05
N GLU A 175 12.38 15.57 -6.95
CA GLU A 175 11.40 16.21 -6.07
C GLU A 175 9.97 15.94 -6.54
N GLN A 176 9.76 15.98 -7.86
CA GLN A 176 8.49 15.63 -8.49
C GLN A 176 8.13 14.16 -8.24
N ILE A 177 9.09 13.24 -8.33
CA ILE A 177 8.85 11.83 -8.03
C ILE A 177 8.51 11.62 -6.55
N ASP A 178 9.28 12.18 -5.62
CA ASP A 178 9.03 12.11 -4.19
C ASP A 178 7.61 12.64 -3.86
N ARG A 179 7.23 13.74 -4.51
CA ARG A 179 5.91 14.34 -4.36
C ARG A 179 4.79 13.44 -4.89
N LEU A 180 4.96 12.83 -6.07
CA LEU A 180 3.99 11.88 -6.63
C LEU A 180 3.85 10.62 -5.77
N GLN A 181 4.95 10.08 -5.25
CA GLN A 181 4.93 8.93 -4.34
C GLN A 181 4.26 9.26 -3.00
N LYS A 182 4.48 10.47 -2.46
CA LYS A 182 3.79 10.92 -1.25
C LYS A 182 2.28 11.03 -1.50
N ALA A 183 1.90 11.68 -2.59
CA ALA A 183 0.49 11.86 -2.97
C ALA A 183 -0.21 10.53 -3.29
N SER A 184 0.48 9.54 -3.86
CA SER A 184 -0.10 8.21 -4.15
C SER A 184 -0.43 7.40 -2.88
N ARG A 185 0.18 7.74 -1.75
CA ARG A 185 -0.10 7.13 -0.44
C ARG A 185 -1.20 7.86 0.34
N ASP A 186 -1.54 9.08 -0.05
CA ASP A 186 -2.63 9.86 0.52
C ASP A 186 -3.96 9.46 -0.13
N SER A 187 -4.92 8.96 0.65
CA SER A 187 -6.20 8.49 0.11
C SER A 187 -7.01 9.55 -0.64
N ALA A 188 -6.83 10.84 -0.31
CA ALA A 188 -7.53 11.94 -0.95
C ALA A 188 -6.89 12.36 -2.28
N LEU A 189 -5.61 12.10 -2.48
CA LEU A 189 -4.83 12.53 -3.65
C LEU A 189 -4.35 11.38 -4.54
N ALA A 190 -4.48 10.13 -4.08
CA ALA A 190 -3.89 8.98 -4.74
C ALA A 190 -4.33 8.82 -6.20
N ALA A 191 -5.62 9.00 -6.48
CA ALA A 191 -6.14 8.88 -7.84
C ALA A 191 -5.53 9.93 -8.79
N ASP A 192 -5.39 11.17 -8.33
CA ASP A 192 -4.78 12.26 -9.10
C ASP A 192 -3.30 11.98 -9.36
N ALA A 193 -2.54 11.56 -8.34
CA ALA A 193 -1.12 11.23 -8.49
C ALA A 193 -0.90 10.04 -9.44
N ILE A 194 -1.70 8.99 -9.31
CA ILE A 194 -1.66 7.80 -10.19
C ILE A 194 -2.02 8.17 -11.63
N HIS A 195 -2.99 9.07 -11.82
CA HIS A 195 -3.32 9.59 -13.14
C HIS A 195 -2.11 10.31 -13.77
N VAL A 196 -1.44 11.18 -13.02
CA VAL A 196 -0.22 11.85 -13.48
C VAL A 196 0.83 10.80 -13.89
N MET A 197 1.13 9.82 -13.02
CA MET A 197 2.08 8.73 -13.31
C MET A 197 1.77 7.97 -14.61
N ALA A 198 0.50 7.70 -14.90
CA ALA A 198 0.09 6.99 -16.12
C ALA A 198 0.25 7.83 -17.41
N THR A 199 0.12 9.15 -17.30
CA THR A 199 0.24 10.06 -18.45
C THR A 199 1.68 10.42 -18.80
N MET A 200 2.62 10.22 -17.88
CA MET A 200 4.04 10.50 -18.09
C MET A 200 4.61 9.80 -19.33
N ALA A 201 5.63 10.42 -19.93
CA ALA A 201 6.43 9.81 -20.97
C ALA A 201 7.47 8.87 -20.35
N GLY A 202 7.96 7.92 -21.15
CA GLY A 202 9.03 7.03 -20.74
C GLY A 202 8.65 5.99 -19.67
N PRO A 203 9.65 5.23 -19.18
CA PRO A 203 9.45 4.12 -18.26
C PRO A 203 9.18 4.52 -16.80
N THR A 204 9.52 5.75 -16.43
CA THR A 204 9.40 6.24 -15.05
C THR A 204 7.96 6.16 -14.53
N GLY A 205 6.98 6.56 -15.34
CA GLY A 205 5.56 6.49 -14.96
C GLY A 205 5.08 5.07 -14.62
N PRO A 206 5.19 4.10 -15.55
CA PRO A 206 4.87 2.69 -15.27
C PRO A 206 5.68 2.10 -14.10
N ASP A 207 6.96 2.44 -13.96
CA ASP A 207 7.78 1.96 -12.85
C ASP A 207 7.23 2.47 -11.50
N LEU A 208 6.83 3.74 -11.42
CA LEU A 208 6.17 4.30 -10.22
C LEU A 208 4.80 3.66 -9.95
N LEU A 209 3.99 3.40 -10.98
CA LEU A 209 2.73 2.65 -10.81
C LEU A 209 2.97 1.26 -10.21
N TYR A 210 4.06 0.60 -10.61
CA TYR A 210 4.42 -0.71 -10.04
C TYR A 210 4.82 -0.61 -8.58
N GLU A 211 5.55 0.44 -8.19
CA GLU A 211 5.86 0.71 -6.78
C GLU A 211 4.59 1.00 -5.96
N VAL A 212 3.63 1.74 -6.49
CA VAL A 212 2.33 1.96 -5.82
C VAL A 212 1.61 0.64 -5.61
N TRP A 213 1.54 -0.20 -6.63
CA TRP A 213 0.87 -1.50 -6.55
C TRP A 213 1.53 -2.48 -5.58
N THR A 214 2.86 -2.50 -5.52
CA THR A 214 3.63 -3.52 -4.79
C THR A 214 4.25 -3.03 -3.48
N GLY A 215 4.22 -1.72 -3.23
CA GLY A 215 4.85 -1.08 -2.08
C GLY A 215 4.13 -1.32 -0.74
N THR A 216 2.90 -1.84 -0.78
CA THR A 216 2.13 -2.20 0.42
C THR A 216 1.59 -3.62 0.32
N PRO A 217 1.57 -4.40 1.43
CA PRO A 217 0.92 -5.71 1.45
C PRO A 217 -0.61 -5.62 1.43
N ARG A 218 -1.20 -4.48 1.79
CA ARG A 218 -2.66 -4.28 1.82
C ARG A 218 -3.15 -3.78 0.47
N ARG A 219 -4.17 -4.44 -0.08
CA ARG A 219 -4.92 -3.93 -1.23
C ARG A 219 -5.73 -2.70 -0.81
N THR A 220 -5.56 -1.62 -1.55
CA THR A 220 -6.31 -0.36 -1.47
C THR A 220 -6.82 0.03 -2.86
N SER A 221 -7.76 0.97 -2.92
CA SER A 221 -8.23 1.54 -4.20
C SER A 221 -7.07 2.07 -5.06
N ALA A 222 -6.05 2.66 -4.44
CA ALA A 222 -4.83 3.11 -5.12
C ALA A 222 -4.06 1.94 -5.75
N THR A 223 -3.87 0.83 -5.02
CA THR A 223 -3.17 -0.35 -5.57
C THR A 223 -3.95 -1.02 -6.71
N GLU A 224 -5.28 -1.05 -6.62
CA GLU A 224 -6.16 -1.63 -7.65
C GLU A 224 -6.16 -0.77 -8.91
N LEU A 225 -6.22 0.55 -8.76
CA LEU A 225 -6.12 1.48 -9.89
C LEU A 225 -4.76 1.37 -10.58
N ALA A 226 -3.66 1.31 -9.82
CA ALA A 226 -2.33 1.15 -10.39
C ALA A 226 -2.17 -0.18 -11.16
N GLU A 227 -2.67 -1.29 -10.61
CA GLU A 227 -2.69 -2.60 -11.28
C GLU A 227 -3.52 -2.58 -12.58
N ALA A 228 -4.71 -1.97 -12.54
CA ALA A 228 -5.58 -1.85 -13.71
C ALA A 228 -4.89 -1.03 -14.83
N LEU A 229 -4.21 0.06 -14.48
CA LEU A 229 -3.46 0.89 -15.43
C LEU A 229 -2.25 0.16 -16.01
N LEU A 230 -1.51 -0.61 -15.21
CA LEU A 230 -0.40 -1.44 -15.68
C LEU A 230 -0.83 -2.60 -16.59
N SER A 231 -2.11 -2.96 -16.56
CA SER A 231 -2.69 -3.93 -17.48
C SER A 231 -3.07 -3.32 -18.84
N ASN A 232 -3.09 -1.98 -18.95
CA ASN A 232 -3.41 -1.29 -20.19
C ASN A 232 -2.24 -1.37 -21.20
N PRO A 233 -2.47 -1.82 -22.45
CA PRO A 233 -1.41 -1.92 -23.46
C PRO A 233 -0.62 -0.63 -23.68
N LYS A 234 -1.28 0.54 -23.69
CA LYS A 234 -0.62 1.84 -23.91
C LYS A 234 0.34 2.23 -22.80
N ILE A 235 0.08 1.77 -21.56
CA ILE A 235 0.97 2.01 -20.42
C ILE A 235 2.12 1.00 -20.46
N ARG A 236 1.84 -0.25 -20.85
CA ARG A 236 2.85 -1.30 -20.99
C ARG A 236 3.87 -0.98 -22.09
N GLU A 237 3.46 -0.35 -23.19
CA GLU A 237 4.36 0.12 -24.25
C GLU A 237 5.44 1.08 -23.74
N LYS A 238 5.13 1.83 -22.66
CA LYS A 238 6.08 2.76 -22.02
C LYS A 238 6.96 2.09 -20.97
N ALA A 239 6.59 0.90 -20.47
CA ALA A 239 7.25 0.26 -19.34
C ALA A 239 8.70 -0.12 -19.64
N SER A 240 9.55 -0.08 -18.60
CA SER A 240 10.92 -0.57 -18.74
C SER A 240 10.94 -2.07 -19.12
N PRO A 241 11.94 -2.55 -19.89
CA PRO A 241 12.04 -3.98 -20.23
C PRO A 241 12.04 -4.89 -19.00
N ALA A 242 12.67 -4.44 -17.91
CA ALA A 242 12.69 -5.14 -16.63
C ALA A 242 11.31 -5.19 -15.95
N LEU A 243 10.53 -4.10 -16.01
CA LEU A 243 9.16 -4.09 -15.51
C LEU A 243 8.28 -5.05 -16.31
N LEU A 244 8.40 -5.07 -17.64
CA LEU A 244 7.63 -5.99 -18.48
C LEU A 244 7.86 -7.45 -18.08
N VAL A 245 9.10 -7.83 -17.75
CA VAL A 245 9.39 -9.16 -17.19
C VAL A 245 8.63 -9.39 -15.87
N ALA A 246 8.68 -8.44 -14.93
CA ALA A 246 8.01 -8.58 -13.65
C ALA A 246 6.47 -8.68 -13.79
N LEU A 247 5.89 -7.91 -14.72
CA LEU A 247 4.48 -7.98 -15.05
C LEU A 247 4.10 -9.33 -15.67
N ASP A 248 4.90 -9.82 -16.63
CA ASP A 248 4.63 -11.09 -17.32
C ASP A 248 4.79 -12.29 -16.37
N LEU A 249 5.80 -12.28 -15.49
CA LEU A 249 5.95 -13.31 -14.46
C LEU A 249 4.79 -13.34 -13.47
N ARG A 250 4.13 -12.20 -13.23
CA ARG A 250 2.97 -12.13 -12.33
C ARG A 250 1.67 -12.53 -13.03
N ALA A 251 1.55 -12.23 -14.33
CA ALA A 251 0.43 -12.64 -15.16
C ALA A 251 0.50 -14.12 -15.58
N ALA A 252 1.66 -14.77 -15.48
CA ALA A 252 1.82 -16.18 -15.79
C ALA A 252 1.04 -17.08 -14.81
N GLU A 253 -0.01 -17.73 -15.31
CA GLU A 253 -0.85 -18.64 -14.54
C GLU A 253 -0.36 -20.09 -14.62
N THR A 254 0.27 -20.46 -15.72
CA THR A 254 0.73 -21.82 -16.00
C THR A 254 2.25 -21.96 -15.89
N CYS A 255 2.72 -23.22 -15.79
CA CYS A 255 4.14 -23.53 -15.80
C CYS A 255 4.79 -23.09 -17.13
N GLU A 256 4.09 -23.36 -18.24
CA GLU A 256 4.51 -23.05 -19.59
C GLU A 256 4.61 -21.54 -19.83
N ASP A 257 3.68 -20.75 -19.29
CA ASP A 257 3.74 -19.30 -19.38
C ASP A 257 4.93 -18.74 -18.59
N SER A 258 5.17 -19.28 -17.39
CA SER A 258 6.37 -18.94 -16.62
C SER A 258 7.65 -19.28 -17.38
N ALA A 259 7.70 -20.46 -18.03
CA ALA A 259 8.84 -20.92 -18.82
C ALA A 259 9.17 -19.97 -19.99
N LYS A 260 8.16 -19.46 -20.70
CA LYS A 260 8.35 -18.51 -21.80
C LYS A 260 8.98 -17.19 -21.36
N VAL A 261 8.77 -16.78 -20.10
CA VAL A 261 9.26 -15.51 -19.58
C VAL A 261 10.70 -15.62 -19.04
N LEU A 262 11.14 -16.80 -18.59
CA LEU A 262 12.46 -16.98 -17.97
C LEU A 262 13.66 -16.52 -18.82
N PRO A 263 13.74 -16.77 -20.14
CA PRO A 263 14.84 -16.26 -20.96
C PRO A 263 14.93 -14.73 -20.93
N ARG A 264 13.78 -14.05 -21.00
CA ARG A 264 13.72 -12.59 -20.87
C ARG A 264 14.02 -12.13 -19.45
N ALA A 265 13.70 -12.92 -18.42
CA ALA A 265 14.05 -12.61 -17.05
C ALA A 265 15.56 -12.66 -16.81
N GLU A 266 16.25 -13.59 -17.45
CA GLU A 266 17.71 -13.65 -17.46
C GLU A 266 18.31 -12.40 -18.14
N GLU A 267 17.82 -12.06 -19.34
CA GLU A 267 18.35 -10.96 -20.14
C GLU A 267 18.00 -9.57 -19.55
N ASN A 268 16.77 -9.37 -19.11
CA ASN A 268 16.22 -8.04 -18.80
C ASN A 268 15.66 -7.91 -17.38
N GLY A 269 15.45 -9.00 -16.64
CA GLY A 269 14.81 -8.94 -15.32
C GLY A 269 15.68 -8.26 -14.26
N ASP A 270 15.03 -7.67 -13.25
CA ASP A 270 15.69 -7.03 -12.12
C ASP A 270 15.12 -7.51 -10.77
N ARG A 271 15.51 -6.85 -9.68
CA ARG A 271 15.10 -7.18 -8.32
C ARG A 271 13.58 -7.27 -8.10
N ARG A 272 12.73 -6.64 -8.92
CA ARG A 272 11.26 -6.76 -8.86
C ARG A 272 10.80 -8.19 -9.18
N SER A 273 11.51 -8.88 -10.06
CA SER A 273 11.24 -10.26 -10.46
C SER A 273 11.78 -11.30 -9.46
N LEU A 274 12.63 -10.91 -8.52
CA LEU A 274 13.35 -11.84 -7.63
C LEU A 274 12.42 -12.75 -6.83
N MET A 275 11.36 -12.19 -6.23
CA MET A 275 10.40 -13.01 -5.45
C MET A 275 9.59 -13.94 -6.35
N LEU A 276 9.24 -13.49 -7.56
CA LEU A 276 8.44 -14.26 -8.52
C LEU A 276 9.23 -15.47 -9.03
N VAL A 277 10.47 -15.26 -9.48
CA VAL A 277 11.38 -16.34 -9.89
C VAL A 277 11.73 -17.24 -8.71
N GLY A 278 11.99 -16.67 -7.53
CA GLY A 278 12.29 -17.42 -6.32
C GLY A 278 11.18 -18.38 -5.88
N LYS A 279 9.91 -18.02 -6.10
CA LYS A 279 8.76 -18.91 -5.85
C LYS A 279 8.84 -20.20 -6.68
N MET A 280 9.37 -20.14 -7.91
CA MET A 280 9.46 -21.26 -8.83
C MET A 280 10.49 -22.32 -8.41
N LEU A 281 11.42 -21.99 -7.51
CA LEU A 281 12.35 -22.96 -6.92
C LEU A 281 11.66 -23.95 -5.98
N ARG A 282 10.51 -23.59 -5.41
CA ARG A 282 9.78 -24.46 -4.49
C ARG A 282 9.19 -25.62 -5.27
N LYS A 283 9.38 -26.85 -4.77
CA LYS A 283 8.86 -28.10 -5.36
C LYS A 283 7.49 -28.51 -4.80
N ASN A 284 6.87 -27.63 -4.02
CA ASN A 284 5.60 -27.84 -3.36
C ASN A 284 4.79 -26.54 -3.31
N GLY A 285 3.49 -26.65 -3.04
CA GLY A 285 2.57 -25.52 -2.93
C GLY A 285 1.31 -25.64 -3.76
N CYS A 286 1.26 -26.61 -4.69
CA CYS A 286 0.10 -26.87 -5.55
C CYS A 286 -0.63 -28.17 -5.18
N GLY A 287 -1.83 -28.33 -5.74
CA GLY A 287 -2.77 -29.41 -5.43
C GLY A 287 -3.48 -29.24 -4.08
N ASP A 288 -4.46 -30.10 -3.81
CA ASP A 288 -5.32 -30.02 -2.61
C ASP A 288 -4.53 -30.12 -1.30
N THR A 289 -3.42 -30.86 -1.31
CA THR A 289 -2.55 -31.05 -0.14
C THR A 289 -1.37 -30.08 -0.08
N LYS A 290 -1.19 -29.21 -1.08
CA LYS A 290 -0.04 -28.31 -1.24
C LYS A 290 1.31 -29.03 -1.31
N ARG A 291 1.33 -30.33 -1.63
CA ARG A 291 2.56 -31.14 -1.75
C ARG A 291 3.08 -31.25 -3.18
N GLU A 292 2.26 -30.91 -4.15
CA GLU A 292 2.61 -31.03 -5.55
C GLU A 292 3.46 -29.84 -6.00
N ASP A 293 4.32 -30.12 -6.96
CA ASP A 293 5.16 -29.12 -7.60
C ASP A 293 4.31 -28.24 -8.51
N CYS A 294 4.35 -26.94 -8.27
CA CYS A 294 3.67 -25.96 -9.13
C CYS A 294 4.33 -25.80 -10.50
N TYR A 295 5.61 -26.16 -10.63
CA TYR A 295 6.42 -25.89 -11.82
C TYR A 295 7.23 -27.12 -12.29
N PRO A 296 6.58 -28.29 -12.54
CA PRO A 296 7.28 -29.50 -12.94
C PRO A 296 8.00 -29.34 -14.30
N CYS A 297 7.44 -28.54 -15.22
CA CYS A 297 8.03 -28.27 -16.52
C CYS A 297 9.41 -27.58 -16.43
N LEU A 298 9.65 -26.80 -15.37
CA LEU A 298 10.88 -26.03 -15.16
C LEU A 298 11.99 -26.81 -14.44
N ARG A 299 11.78 -28.10 -14.15
CA ARG A 299 12.78 -28.94 -13.48
C ARG A 299 13.87 -29.45 -14.40
N LYS A 300 13.67 -29.34 -15.70
CA LYS A 300 14.65 -29.70 -16.72
C LYS A 300 15.53 -28.49 -17.00
N GLY A 301 16.81 -28.58 -16.66
CA GLY A 301 17.82 -27.54 -16.91
C GLY A 301 17.96 -26.52 -15.78
N ASP A 302 18.71 -25.44 -16.07
CA ASP A 302 19.12 -24.43 -15.09
C ASP A 302 18.42 -23.08 -15.26
N ALA A 303 17.42 -22.97 -16.14
CA ALA A 303 16.71 -21.73 -16.48
C ALA A 303 16.21 -20.92 -15.26
N ILE A 304 15.65 -21.58 -14.23
CA ILE A 304 15.23 -20.86 -13.00
C ILE A 304 16.46 -20.29 -12.27
N LYS A 305 17.55 -21.04 -12.17
CA LYS A 305 18.76 -20.64 -11.44
C LYS A 305 19.48 -19.51 -12.18
N ASP A 306 19.56 -19.60 -13.50
CA ASP A 306 20.19 -18.59 -14.35
C ASP A 306 19.40 -17.28 -14.31
N ALA A 307 18.08 -17.34 -14.48
CA ALA A 307 17.19 -16.19 -14.28
C ALA A 307 17.33 -15.62 -12.85
N LEU A 308 17.33 -16.45 -11.81
CA LEU A 308 17.48 -15.99 -10.42
C LEU A 308 18.81 -15.27 -10.18
N LYS A 309 19.90 -15.81 -10.73
CA LYS A 309 21.23 -15.21 -10.64
C LYS A 309 21.24 -13.84 -11.33
N ALA A 310 20.66 -13.75 -12.53
CA ALA A 310 20.58 -12.52 -13.29
C ALA A 310 19.73 -11.43 -12.60
N VAL A 311 18.51 -11.76 -12.16
CA VAL A 311 17.61 -10.79 -11.51
C VAL A 311 18.14 -10.32 -10.15
N ARG A 312 18.96 -11.14 -9.46
CA ARG A 312 19.63 -10.74 -8.23
C ARG A 312 20.77 -9.73 -8.48
N ALA A 313 21.46 -9.87 -9.61
CA ALA A 313 22.59 -9.00 -9.97
C ALA A 313 22.14 -7.60 -10.41
N LYS A 314 20.92 -7.47 -10.95
CA LYS A 314 20.38 -6.23 -11.50
C LYS A 314 19.51 -5.50 -10.46
N ALA A 315 19.89 -4.27 -10.12
CA ALA A 315 19.10 -3.42 -9.26
C ALA A 315 17.83 -2.95 -9.99
N ALA A 316 16.72 -2.86 -9.26
CA ALA A 316 15.56 -2.12 -9.75
C ALA A 316 15.84 -0.61 -9.66
N PRO A 317 15.23 0.21 -10.53
CA PRO A 317 15.22 1.66 -10.36
C PRO A 317 14.80 2.00 -8.93
N ARG A 318 15.50 2.96 -8.33
CA ARG A 318 15.11 3.55 -7.05
C ARG A 318 14.91 5.02 -7.33
N TYR A 319 13.66 5.44 -7.25
CA TYR A 319 13.30 6.84 -7.37
C TYR A 319 13.23 7.48 -5.99
#